data_AF-A0A381V2K0-F1
#
_entry.id   AF-A0A381V2K0-F1
#
_cell.length_a   1.000
_cell.length_b   1.000
_cell.length_c   1.000
_cell.angle_alpha   90.00
_cell.angle_beta   90.00
_cell.angle_gamma   90.00
#
_symmetry.space_group_name_H-M   'P 1'
#
loop_
_entity.id
_entity.type
_entity.pdbx_description
1 polymer ?
#
loop_
_entity_poly.entity_id
_entity_poly.type
_entity_poly.pdbx_seq_one_letter_code
_entity_poly.pdbx_strand_id
1 'polypeptide(L)'
;VLIEICSGAWTQYRNGVVYSVQHEDFESAILFMHGMVAMLPPVDRPQLQPIPIAKDLREDLLNKKEKWRWCVDANFAIEDAISKWIYKNLDKAQI
;
A
#
# COMPACT_ATOMS: atom_id res chain seq x y z
N VAL A 1 10.37 2.73 19.90
CA VAL A 1 10.30 1.25 19.79
C VAL A 1 9.23 0.75 18.83
N LEU A 2 7.91 0.82 19.11
CA LEU A 2 6.90 0.25 18.19
C LEU A 2 6.85 0.96 16.82
N ILE A 3 6.87 2.31 16.81
CA ILE A 3 6.91 3.10 15.58
C ILE A 3 8.17 2.79 14.75
N GLU A 4 9.32 2.59 15.41
CA GLU A 4 10.59 2.28 14.73
C GLU A 4 10.56 0.88 14.08
N ILE A 5 10.00 -0.12 14.77
CA ILE A 5 9.80 -1.47 14.23
C ILE A 5 8.86 -1.41 13.01
N CYS A 6 7.74 -0.71 13.12
CA CYS A 6 6.81 -0.51 12.00
C CYS A 6 7.46 0.24 10.83
N SER A 7 8.29 1.26 11.12
CA SER A 7 9.02 2.02 10.10
C SER A 7 9.98 1.14 9.28
N GLY A 8 10.72 0.25 9.96
CA GLY A 8 11.59 -0.72 9.31
C GLY A 8 10.81 -1.65 8.37
N ALA A 9 9.69 -2.20 8.84
CA ALA A 9 8.83 -3.07 8.03
C ALA A 9 8.21 -2.33 6.83
N TRP A 10 7.66 -1.12 7.02
CA TRP A 10 7.12 -0.32 5.92
C TRP A 10 8.18 0.02 4.88
N THR A 11 9.42 0.26 5.29
CA THR A 11 10.52 0.49 4.35
C THR A 11 10.77 -0.73 3.45
N GLN A 12 10.75 -1.95 4.01
CA GLN A 12 10.87 -3.18 3.23
C GLN A 12 9.71 -3.34 2.23
N TYR A 13 8.48 -3.09 2.67
CA TYR A 13 7.32 -3.14 1.79
C TYR A 13 7.36 -2.08 0.67
N ARG A 14 7.72 -0.83 0.98
CA ARG A 14 7.89 0.25 -0.01
C ARG A 14 8.91 -0.12 -1.08
N ASN A 15 10.04 -0.67 -0.68
CA ASN A 15 11.05 -1.16 -1.63
C ASN A 15 10.45 -2.24 -2.54
N GLY A 16 9.71 -3.21 -1.95
CA GLY A 16 8.98 -4.22 -2.71
C GLY A 16 8.02 -3.63 -3.74
N VAL A 17 7.19 -2.66 -3.34
CA VAL A 17 6.27 -1.95 -4.25
C VAL A 17 7.03 -1.32 -5.41
N VAL A 18 8.11 -0.57 -5.14
CA VAL A 18 8.89 0.12 -6.17
C VAL A 18 9.50 -0.89 -7.16
N TYR A 19 10.16 -1.95 -6.67
CA TYR A 19 10.77 -2.96 -7.52
C TYR A 19 9.74 -3.70 -8.37
N SER A 20 8.60 -4.07 -7.78
CA SER A 20 7.52 -4.76 -8.50
C SER A 20 6.92 -3.88 -9.60
N VAL A 21 6.64 -2.61 -9.32
CA VAL A 21 6.10 -1.67 -10.33
C VAL A 21 7.10 -1.42 -11.46
N GLN A 22 8.41 -1.32 -11.17
CA GLN A 22 9.45 -1.18 -12.19
C GLN A 22 9.52 -2.36 -13.17
N HIS A 23 9.14 -3.56 -12.72
CA HIS A 23 9.11 -4.77 -13.54
C HIS A 23 7.71 -5.09 -14.07
N GLU A 24 6.75 -4.17 -13.93
CA GLU A 24 5.36 -4.34 -14.33
C GLU A 24 4.64 -5.53 -13.65
N ASP A 25 5.18 -5.99 -12.52
CA ASP A 25 4.61 -7.04 -11.68
C ASP A 25 3.64 -6.42 -10.67
N PHE A 26 2.44 -6.10 -11.13
CA PHE A 26 1.44 -5.43 -10.31
C PHE A 26 0.85 -6.32 -9.21
N GLU A 27 0.87 -7.64 -9.36
CA GLU A 27 0.37 -8.56 -8.33
C GLU A 27 1.26 -8.52 -7.09
N SER A 28 2.57 -8.58 -7.28
CA SER A 28 3.52 -8.42 -6.17
C SER A 28 3.41 -7.04 -5.54
N ALA A 29 3.24 -5.98 -6.35
CA ALA A 29 3.03 -4.63 -5.83
C ALA A 29 1.77 -4.54 -4.95
N ILE A 30 0.64 -5.11 -5.40
CA ILE A 30 -0.61 -5.22 -4.63
C ILE A 30 -0.38 -5.97 -3.31
N LEU A 31 0.35 -7.10 -3.35
CA LEU A 31 0.65 -7.88 -2.15
C LEU A 31 1.45 -7.07 -1.12
N PHE A 32 2.50 -6.36 -1.56
CA PHE A 32 3.29 -5.50 -0.67
C PHE A 32 2.45 -4.35 -0.08
N MET A 33 1.57 -3.73 -0.87
CA MET A 33 0.63 -2.70 -0.40
C MET A 33 -0.33 -3.25 0.67
N HIS A 34 -0.86 -4.47 0.49
CA HIS A 34 -1.65 -5.12 1.53
C HIS A 34 -0.85 -5.37 2.81
N GLY A 35 0.43 -5.73 2.69
CA GLY A 35 1.35 -5.81 3.82
C GLY A 35 1.46 -4.48 4.57
N MET A 36 1.62 -3.37 3.86
CA MET A 36 1.68 -2.02 4.46
C MET A 36 0.40 -1.67 5.23
N VAL A 37 -0.78 -1.98 4.67
CA VAL A 37 -2.07 -1.77 5.32
C VAL A 37 -2.22 -2.64 6.57
N ALA A 38 -1.82 -3.91 6.51
CA ALA A 38 -1.96 -4.84 7.63
C ALA A 38 -1.18 -4.39 8.88
N MET A 39 -0.07 -3.68 8.68
CA MET A 39 0.76 -3.10 9.73
C MET A 39 0.11 -1.92 10.48
N LEU A 40 -0.93 -1.30 9.91
CA LEU A 40 -1.71 -0.28 10.61
C LEU A 40 -2.75 -0.92 11.54
N PRO A 41 -3.04 -0.30 12.70
CA PRO A 41 -4.18 -0.70 13.52
C PRO A 41 -5.47 -0.68 12.69
N PRO A 42 -6.43 -1.59 12.92
CA PRO A 42 -7.64 -1.69 12.09
C PRO A 42 -8.42 -0.37 11.92
N VAL A 43 -8.42 0.48 12.95
CA VAL A 43 -9.11 1.77 12.95
C VAL A 43 -8.43 2.85 12.10
N ASP A 44 -7.13 2.69 11.79
CA ASP A 44 -6.34 3.65 11.01
C ASP A 44 -6.05 3.12 9.58
N ARG A 45 -6.59 1.95 9.20
CA ARG A 45 -6.42 1.38 7.86
C ARG A 45 -7.20 2.18 6.82
N PRO A 46 -6.60 2.52 5.66
CA PRO A 46 -7.32 3.18 4.58
C PRO A 46 -8.33 2.23 3.94
N GLN A 47 -9.42 2.79 3.41
CA GLN A 47 -10.32 2.05 2.53
C GLN A 47 -9.75 2.10 1.11
N LEU A 48 -9.34 0.95 0.60
CA LEU A 48 -8.86 0.81 -0.78
C LEU A 48 -10.02 0.55 -1.73
N GLN A 49 -9.86 0.99 -2.98
CA GLN A 49 -10.75 0.57 -4.06
C GLN A 49 -10.63 -0.95 -4.29
N PRO A 50 -11.66 -1.61 -4.83
CA PRO A 50 -11.54 -3.01 -5.23
C PRO A 50 -10.41 -3.21 -6.24
N ILE A 51 -9.66 -4.30 -6.09
CA ILE A 51 -8.62 -4.67 -7.05
C ILE A 51 -9.30 -4.99 -8.39
N PRO A 52 -8.83 -4.43 -9.52
CA PRO A 52 -9.36 -4.78 -10.84
C PRO A 52 -9.01 -6.25 -11.17
N ILE A 53 -10.04 -6.99 -11.58
CA ILE A 53 -9.95 -8.41 -11.96
C ILE A 53 -10.63 -8.53 -13.32
N ALA A 54 -9.89 -9.00 -14.33
CA ALA A 54 -10.43 -9.26 -15.65
C ALA A 54 -11.43 -10.42 -15.61
N LYS A 55 -12.59 -10.23 -16.23
CA LYS A 55 -13.64 -11.25 -16.37
C LYS A 55 -13.59 -11.96 -17.71
N ASP A 56 -13.03 -11.29 -18.72
CA ASP A 56 -12.86 -11.83 -20.05
C ASP A 56 -11.52 -11.40 -20.68
N LEU A 57 -11.23 -11.97 -21.85
CA LEU A 57 -9.97 -11.74 -22.57
C LEU A 57 -9.81 -10.29 -23.05
N ARG A 58 -10.92 -9.57 -23.24
CA ARG A 58 -10.90 -8.18 -23.71
C ARG A 58 -10.55 -7.24 -22.56
N GLU A 59 -11.13 -7.50 -21.39
CA GLU A 59 -10.79 -6.81 -20.15
C GLU A 59 -9.34 -7.06 -19.76
N ASP A 60 -8.80 -8.26 -20.00
CA ASP A 60 -7.40 -8.59 -19.66
C ASP A 60 -6.38 -7.68 -20.37
N LEU A 61 -6.67 -7.25 -21.60
CA LEU A 61 -5.84 -6.29 -22.35
C LEU A 61 -5.75 -4.92 -21.68
N LEU A 62 -6.78 -4.52 -20.92
CA LEU A 62 -6.84 -3.24 -20.20
C LEU A 62 -6.48 -3.40 -18.73
N ASN A 63 -6.65 -4.59 -18.18
CA ASN A 63 -6.46 -4.94 -16.77
C ASN A 63 -5.08 -4.52 -16.25
N LYS A 64 -4.04 -4.62 -17.07
CA LYS A 64 -2.69 -4.17 -16.71
C LYS A 64 -2.64 -2.67 -16.42
N LYS A 65 -3.28 -1.84 -17.25
CA LYS A 65 -3.37 -0.39 -17.06
C LYS A 65 -4.23 -0.06 -15.83
N GLU A 66 -5.32 -0.78 -15.63
CA GLU A 66 -6.20 -0.59 -14.48
C GLU A 66 -5.49 -0.95 -13.17
N LYS A 67 -4.74 -2.05 -13.13
CA LYS A 67 -3.90 -2.43 -11.99
C LYS A 67 -2.82 -1.41 -11.70
N TRP A 68 -2.13 -0.91 -12.74
CA TRP A 68 -1.19 0.19 -12.56
C TRP A 68 -1.86 1.41 -11.93
N ARG A 69 -3.04 1.80 -12.42
CA ARG A 69 -3.78 2.94 -11.89
C ARG A 69 -4.20 2.70 -10.43
N TRP A 70 -4.71 1.52 -10.14
CA TRP A 70 -5.06 1.10 -8.79
C TRP A 70 -3.85 1.18 -7.85
N CYS A 71 -2.68 0.67 -8.26
CA CYS A 71 -1.45 0.74 -7.48
C CYS A 71 -1.05 2.17 -7.15
N VAL A 72 -1.15 3.09 -8.12
CA VAL A 72 -0.87 4.52 -7.89
C VAL A 72 -1.83 5.10 -6.84
N ASP A 73 -3.14 4.92 -7.04
CA ASP A 73 -4.16 5.50 -6.17
C ASP A 73 -4.11 4.89 -4.75
N ALA A 74 -3.91 3.58 -4.66
CA ALA A 74 -3.77 2.85 -3.39
C ALA A 74 -2.51 3.27 -2.63
N ASN A 75 -1.37 3.41 -3.30
CA ASN A 75 -0.11 3.80 -2.65
C ASN A 75 -0.24 5.16 -1.96
N PHE A 76 -0.87 6.14 -2.61
CA PHE A 76 -1.13 7.44 -1.99
C PHE A 76 -2.01 7.34 -0.73
N ALA A 77 -3.11 6.56 -0.79
CA ALA A 77 -4.00 6.38 0.35
C ALA A 77 -3.31 5.68 1.54
N ILE A 78 -2.45 4.71 1.25
CA ILE A 78 -1.68 3.98 2.26
C ILE A 78 -0.66 4.88 2.93
N GLU A 79 0.13 5.63 2.15
CA GLU A 79 1.14 6.54 2.69
C GLU A 79 0.53 7.67 3.53
N ASP A 80 -0.61 8.21 3.12
CA ASP A 80 -1.36 9.19 3.90
C ASP A 80 -1.86 8.61 5.24
N ALA A 81 -2.40 7.38 5.24
CA ALA A 81 -2.83 6.71 6.45
C ALA A 81 -1.67 6.42 7.41
N ILE A 82 -0.53 5.94 6.89
CA ILE A 82 0.70 5.75 7.67
C ILE A 82 1.16 7.07 8.26
N SER A 83 1.19 8.13 7.47
CA SER A 83 1.63 9.45 7.92
C SER A 83 0.75 9.98 9.06
N LYS A 84 -0.58 9.94 8.88
CA LYS A 84 -1.56 10.32 9.91
C LYS A 84 -1.40 9.51 11.20
N TRP A 85 -1.19 8.20 11.07
CA TRP A 85 -0.93 7.34 12.22
C TRP A 85 0.37 7.73 12.94
N ILE A 86 1.45 7.98 12.21
CA ILE A 86 2.72 8.42 12.79
C ILE A 86 2.52 9.74 13.55
N TYR A 87 1.93 10.77 12.94
CA TYR A 87 1.70 12.06 13.61
C TYR A 87 0.87 11.92 14.90
N LYS A 88 -0.25 11.18 14.83
CA LYS A 88 -1.13 10.92 15.98
C LYS A 88 -0.43 10.22 17.14
N ASN A 89 0.63 9.44 16.88
CA ASN A 89 1.34 8.69 17.91
C ASN A 89 2.68 9.33 18.29
N LEU A 90 3.27 10.19 17.45
CA LEU A 90 4.39 11.05 17.83
C LEU A 90 3.96 12.09 18.86
N ASP A 91 2.79 12.73 18.67
CA ASP A 91 2.22 13.67 19.64
C ASP A 91 1.94 13.02 21.00
N LYS A 92 1.67 11.72 21.03
CA LYS A 92 1.46 10.94 22.27
C LYS A 92 2.76 10.45 22.91
N ALA A 93 3.86 10.44 22.15
CA ALA A 93 5.17 9.98 22.61
C ALA A 93 6.04 11.13 23.14
N GLN A 94 5.67 12.38 22.88
CA GLN A 94 6.29 13.53 23.54
C GLN A 94 5.78 13.63 24.99
N ILE A 95 6.65 13.19 25.92
CA ILE A 95 6.64 13.56 27.34
C ILE A 95 7.27 14.95 27.46
#